data_AF-K7KCF3-F1
#
_entry.id   AF-K7KCF3-F1
#
_cell.length_a   1.000
_cell.length_b   1.000
_cell.length_c   1.000
_cell.angle_alpha   90.00
_cell.angle_beta   90.00
_cell.angle_gamma   90.00
#
_symmetry.space_group_name_H-M   'P 1'
#
loop_
_entity.id
_entity.type
_entity.pdbx_description
1 polymer ?
#
loop_
_entity_poly.entity_id
_entity_poly.type
_entity_poly.pdbx_seq_one_letter_code
_entity_poly.pdbx_strand_id
1 'polypeptide(L)'
;MAETCDSNNKVIREYHHDASFMSRCDIFTDVTEYQPCLAYAGESGKGNFEPKWDTDNVTPHLIEQFKLNCAASNLPVKVFVSIGGDDPFKVAAGGADDWVLNATTTLHHMINEYHIDGIDVNYTTILCNQKLFVNCFKDLIRGLREALCTTGFVASLAPDAATYVVFQCFVDFEPRDPNRPVKSLVQHTYQN
;
A
#
# COMPACT_ATOMS: atom_id res chain seq x y z
N MET A 1 22.65 -16.23 -17.83
CA MET A 1 23.15 -15.57 -16.60
C MET A 1 21.97 -15.54 -15.65
N ALA A 2 22.05 -16.29 -14.54
CA ALA A 2 20.98 -16.35 -13.55
C ALA A 2 21.09 -15.12 -12.64
N GLU A 3 20.00 -14.37 -12.49
CA GLU A 3 19.89 -13.33 -11.47
C GLU A 3 19.95 -13.99 -10.10
N THR A 4 21.03 -13.73 -9.37
CA THR A 4 21.10 -13.95 -7.93
C THR A 4 20.14 -12.96 -7.29
N CYS A 5 18.95 -13.42 -6.87
CA CYS A 5 18.22 -12.74 -5.82
C CYS A 5 19.17 -12.59 -4.63
N ASP A 6 19.43 -11.35 -4.23
CA ASP A 6 20.29 -11.01 -3.11
C ASP A 6 19.78 -11.74 -1.85
N SER A 7 20.47 -12.82 -1.48
CA SER A 7 20.11 -13.68 -0.35
C SER A 7 20.11 -12.94 1.00
N ASN A 8 20.55 -11.68 1.00
CA ASN A 8 20.67 -10.86 2.19
C ASN A 8 19.50 -9.89 2.40
N ASN A 9 18.56 -9.71 1.45
CA ASN A 9 17.44 -8.79 1.63
C ASN A 9 16.11 -9.54 1.78
N LYS A 10 15.75 -9.88 3.02
CA LYS A 10 14.47 -10.53 3.35
C LYS A 10 13.46 -9.49 3.83
N VAL A 11 12.66 -8.97 2.91
CA VAL A 11 11.53 -8.09 3.22
C VAL A 11 10.28 -8.94 3.40
N ILE A 12 9.57 -8.77 4.52
CA ILE A 12 8.30 -9.46 4.79
C ILE A 12 7.17 -8.44 4.79
N ARG A 13 6.08 -8.75 4.09
CA ARG A 13 4.81 -8.01 4.15
C ARG A 13 3.70 -8.93 4.63
N GLU A 14 2.98 -8.50 5.65
CA GLU A 14 1.81 -9.21 6.20
C GLU A 14 0.60 -8.26 6.20
N TYR A 15 -0.58 -8.76 5.84
CA TYR A 15 -1.83 -7.99 5.96
C TYR A 15 -2.46 -8.21 7.33
N HIS A 16 -2.93 -7.11 7.95
CA HIS A 16 -3.53 -7.14 9.27
C HIS A 16 -4.85 -6.36 9.28
N HIS A 17 -5.88 -6.95 9.91
CA HIS A 17 -7.16 -6.30 10.18
C HIS A 17 -7.25 -5.72 11.60
N ASP A 18 -6.27 -6.04 12.45
CA ASP A 18 -6.22 -5.74 13.87
C ASP A 18 -4.77 -5.46 14.33
N ALA A 19 -4.56 -5.34 15.64
CA ALA A 19 -3.27 -5.05 16.26
C ALA A 19 -2.29 -6.24 16.31
N SER A 20 -2.55 -7.36 15.62
CA SER A 20 -1.68 -8.56 15.68
C SER A 20 -0.23 -8.31 15.24
N PHE A 21 0.00 -7.31 14.37
CA PHE A 21 1.35 -6.90 13.93
C PHE A 21 2.25 -6.40 15.07
N MET A 22 1.67 -5.93 16.18
CA MET A 22 2.39 -5.35 17.32
C MET A 22 3.45 -6.30 17.92
N SER A 23 3.21 -7.61 17.84
CA SER A 23 4.07 -8.64 18.42
C SER A 23 5.27 -9.03 17.54
N ARG A 24 5.33 -8.54 16.30
CA ARG A 24 6.26 -9.05 15.28
C ARG A 24 7.70 -8.58 15.44
N CYS A 25 7.92 -7.40 16.03
CA CYS A 25 9.26 -6.81 16.16
C CYS A 25 10.24 -7.72 16.93
N ASP A 26 9.74 -8.53 17.87
CA ASP A 26 10.57 -9.40 18.71
C ASP A 26 10.77 -10.82 18.14
N ILE A 27 10.05 -11.15 17.06
CA ILE A 27 10.05 -12.49 16.46
C ILE A 27 11.03 -12.57 15.29
N PHE A 28 11.15 -11.49 14.52
CA PHE A 28 11.95 -11.48 13.30
C PHE A 28 13.43 -11.20 13.57
N THR A 29 14.28 -12.23 13.56
CA THR A 29 15.73 -12.10 13.74
C THR A 29 16.52 -11.94 12.45
N ASP A 30 15.96 -12.39 11.32
CA ASP A 30 16.64 -12.50 10.03
C ASP A 30 15.97 -11.68 8.92
N VAL A 31 15.07 -10.77 9.28
CA VAL A 31 14.30 -9.93 8.35
C VAL A 31 14.98 -8.57 8.21
N THR A 32 15.17 -8.09 6.98
CA THR A 32 15.81 -6.78 6.74
C THR A 32 14.83 -5.62 6.76
N GLU A 33 13.54 -5.87 6.47
CA GLU A 33 12.47 -4.90 6.62
C GLU A 33 11.14 -5.62 6.83
N TYR A 34 10.37 -5.21 7.83
CA TYR A 34 9.00 -5.67 8.02
C TYR A 34 8.01 -4.61 7.53
N GLN A 35 6.96 -5.05 6.85
CA GLN A 35 5.95 -4.19 6.27
C GLN A 35 4.54 -4.65 6.67
N PRO A 36 4.04 -4.29 7.86
CA PRO A 36 2.63 -4.52 8.18
C PRO A 36 1.76 -3.66 7.27
N CYS A 37 0.77 -4.28 6.65
CA CYS A 37 -0.16 -3.62 5.74
C CYS A 37 -1.57 -3.67 6.34
N LEU A 38 -2.10 -2.53 6.75
CA LEU A 38 -3.45 -2.43 7.30
C LEU A 38 -4.47 -2.71 6.20
N ALA A 39 -5.25 -3.77 6.38
CA ALA A 39 -6.30 -4.22 5.48
C ALA A 39 -7.67 -3.90 6.11
N TYR A 40 -8.51 -3.03 5.57
CA TYR A 40 -8.32 -2.18 4.39
C TYR A 40 -8.71 -0.74 4.72
N ALA A 41 -8.27 0.21 3.90
CA ALA A 41 -9.01 1.45 3.73
C ALA A 41 -10.07 1.22 2.63
N GLY A 42 -11.34 1.23 3.03
CA GLY A 42 -12.48 0.97 2.14
C GLY A 42 -13.02 2.25 1.51
N GLU A 43 -13.56 2.17 0.29
CA GLU A 43 -14.14 3.32 -0.40
C GLU A 43 -15.60 3.53 0.06
N SER A 44 -15.88 4.64 0.76
CA SER A 44 -17.27 5.03 1.13
C SER A 44 -18.04 5.70 -0.02
N GLY A 45 -17.35 5.94 -1.15
CA GLY A 45 -17.90 6.41 -2.42
C GLY A 45 -17.20 7.66 -2.93
N LYS A 46 -17.18 7.81 -4.25
CA LYS A 46 -16.52 8.94 -4.94
C LYS A 46 -15.03 9.05 -4.62
N GLY A 47 -14.36 7.94 -4.33
CA GLY A 47 -12.95 7.91 -3.97
C GLY A 47 -12.66 8.32 -2.53
N ASN A 48 -13.66 8.53 -1.67
CA ASN A 48 -13.39 8.77 -0.24
C ASN A 48 -13.01 7.46 0.44
N PHE A 49 -11.85 7.43 1.08
CA PHE A 49 -11.33 6.26 1.81
C PHE A 49 -11.44 6.44 3.32
N GLU A 50 -11.84 5.38 4.01
CA GLU A 50 -11.93 5.33 5.47
C GLU A 50 -11.37 4.01 6.04
N PRO A 51 -10.83 4.00 7.26
CA PRO A 51 -10.37 2.79 7.91
C PRO A 51 -11.48 1.74 8.04
N LYS A 52 -11.18 0.48 7.69
CA LYS A 52 -12.06 -0.69 7.93
C LYS A 52 -11.45 -1.72 8.87
N TRP A 53 -10.22 -1.50 9.33
CA TRP A 53 -9.61 -2.27 10.41
C TRP A 53 -10.18 -1.85 11.77
N ASP A 54 -9.81 -2.58 12.83
CA ASP A 54 -10.22 -2.29 14.20
C ASP A 54 -9.59 -0.98 14.72
N THR A 55 -10.26 0.15 14.50
CA THR A 55 -9.78 1.48 14.91
C THR A 55 -9.72 1.68 16.42
N ASP A 56 -10.40 0.84 17.20
CA ASP A 56 -10.34 0.90 18.67
C ASP A 56 -8.99 0.34 19.17
N ASN A 57 -8.42 -0.64 18.44
CA ASN A 57 -7.17 -1.31 18.81
C ASN A 57 -5.99 -1.02 17.86
N VAL A 58 -6.21 -0.36 16.73
CA VAL A 58 -5.17 0.15 15.84
C VAL A 58 -5.36 1.66 15.74
N THR A 59 -4.74 2.37 16.67
CA THR A 59 -4.78 3.83 16.78
C THR A 59 -3.49 4.46 16.24
N PRO A 60 -3.49 5.75 15.87
CA PRO A 60 -2.28 6.50 15.54
C PRO A 60 -1.13 6.31 16.54
N HIS A 61 -1.45 6.41 17.83
CA HIS A 61 -0.47 6.26 18.90
C HIS A 61 0.14 4.84 18.96
N LEU A 62 -0.67 3.80 18.74
CA LEU A 62 -0.19 2.43 18.72
C LEU A 62 0.75 2.16 17.53
N ILE A 63 0.47 2.75 16.36
CA ILE A 63 1.38 2.65 15.21
C ILE A 63 2.71 3.37 15.48
N GLU A 64 2.68 4.55 16.09
CA GLU A 64 3.89 5.27 16.51
C GLU A 64 4.71 4.44 17.51
N GLN A 65 4.07 3.90 18.55
CA GLN A 65 4.72 3.03 19.54
C GLN A 65 5.31 1.76 18.91
N PHE A 66 4.59 1.13 17.99
CA PHE A 66 5.08 -0.02 17.24
C PHE A 66 6.36 0.30 16.47
N LYS A 67 6.38 1.41 15.74
CA LYS A 67 7.57 1.85 15.00
C LYS A 67 8.76 2.07 15.93
N LEU A 68 8.54 2.68 17.09
CA LEU A 68 9.58 2.88 18.11
C LEU A 68 10.11 1.56 18.67
N ASN A 69 9.23 0.59 18.95
CA ASN A 69 9.61 -0.73 19.43
C ASN A 69 10.45 -1.51 18.40
N CYS A 70 10.01 -1.52 17.13
CA CYS A 70 10.77 -2.14 16.05
C CYS A 70 12.14 -1.48 15.85
N ALA A 71 12.23 -0.15 15.94
CA ALA A 71 13.49 0.56 15.88
C ALA A 71 14.44 0.16 17.03
N ALA A 72 13.93 -0.03 18.25
CA ALA A 72 14.72 -0.49 19.40
C ALA A 72 15.28 -1.92 19.20
N SER A 73 14.57 -2.77 18.46
CA SER A 73 15.00 -4.11 18.08
C SER A 73 15.87 -4.14 16.81
N ASN A 74 16.26 -2.98 16.27
CA ASN A 74 17.01 -2.83 15.00
C ASN A 74 16.30 -3.46 13.78
N LEU A 75 14.97 -3.53 13.79
CA LEU A 75 14.17 -3.98 12.66
C LEU A 75 13.57 -2.78 11.92
N PRO A 76 14.05 -2.45 10.70
CA PRO A 76 13.40 -1.46 9.87
C PRO A 76 11.95 -1.83 9.59
N VAL A 77 11.06 -0.86 9.69
CA VAL A 77 9.63 -1.07 9.47
C VAL A 77 9.02 0.02 8.60
N LYS A 78 8.13 -0.38 7.69
CA LYS A 78 7.28 0.53 6.92
C LYS A 78 5.83 0.07 7.01
N VAL A 79 4.98 0.89 7.58
CA VAL A 79 3.55 0.60 7.71
C VAL A 79 2.86 0.99 6.40
N PHE A 80 2.06 0.10 5.86
CA PHE A 80 1.26 0.35 4.66
C PHE A 80 -0.22 0.35 4.99
N VAL A 81 -1.01 0.98 4.13
CA VAL A 81 -2.46 0.76 4.06
C VAL A 81 -2.82 0.13 2.72
N SER A 82 -3.61 -0.93 2.74
CA SER A 82 -4.15 -1.55 1.53
C SER A 82 -5.49 -0.93 1.17
N ILE A 83 -5.66 -0.56 -0.09
CA ILE A 83 -6.92 -0.07 -0.67
C ILE A 83 -7.47 -1.07 -1.67
N GLY A 84 -8.79 -1.18 -1.72
CA GLY A 84 -9.49 -2.18 -2.51
C GLY A 84 -9.95 -3.35 -1.64
N GLY A 85 -9.37 -4.52 -1.83
CA GLY A 85 -9.84 -5.80 -1.31
C GLY A 85 -11.00 -6.33 -2.16
N ASP A 86 -12.09 -6.70 -1.50
CA ASP A 86 -13.31 -7.18 -2.14
C ASP A 86 -14.18 -6.04 -2.71
N ASP A 87 -13.88 -4.78 -2.36
CA ASP A 87 -14.58 -3.62 -2.90
C ASP A 87 -14.23 -3.42 -4.39
N PRO A 88 -15.22 -3.39 -5.31
CA PRO A 88 -14.94 -3.24 -6.73
C PRO A 88 -14.51 -1.80 -7.06
N PHE A 89 -13.44 -1.65 -7.83
CA PHE A 89 -13.07 -0.34 -8.37
C PHE A 89 -14.11 0.11 -9.40
N LYS A 90 -14.69 1.29 -9.17
CA LYS A 90 -15.58 1.96 -10.12
C LYS A 90 -15.31 3.45 -10.09
N VAL A 91 -15.37 4.10 -11.25
CA VAL A 91 -15.35 5.56 -11.28
C VAL A 91 -16.74 6.06 -10.90
N ALA A 92 -16.80 6.83 -9.83
CA ALA A 92 -18.07 7.30 -9.27
C ALA A 92 -18.72 8.37 -10.15
N ALA A 93 -20.01 8.63 -9.89
CA ALA A 93 -20.71 9.79 -10.43
C ALA A 93 -19.99 11.08 -9.99
N GLY A 94 -19.32 11.74 -10.93
CA GLY A 94 -18.36 12.83 -10.74
C GLY A 94 -17.16 12.75 -11.69
N GLY A 95 -16.81 11.53 -12.11
CA GLY A 95 -15.71 11.29 -13.06
C GLY A 95 -14.39 11.00 -12.36
N ALA A 96 -13.33 10.83 -13.17
CA ALA A 96 -12.01 10.44 -12.69
C ALA A 96 -11.38 11.51 -11.79
N ASP A 97 -11.50 12.78 -12.16
CA ASP A 97 -10.85 13.90 -11.46
C ASP A 97 -11.39 14.04 -10.03
N ASP A 98 -12.71 13.96 -9.84
CA ASP A 98 -13.34 13.97 -8.51
C ASP A 98 -12.89 12.78 -7.67
N TRP A 99 -12.82 11.59 -8.28
CA TRP A 99 -12.34 10.39 -7.59
C TRP A 99 -10.89 10.56 -7.12
N VAL A 100 -10.00 11.05 -8.01
CA VAL A 100 -8.58 11.26 -7.69
C VAL A 100 -8.42 12.33 -6.61
N LEU A 101 -9.16 13.44 -6.68
CA LEU A 101 -9.11 14.50 -5.68
C LEU A 101 -9.52 14.01 -4.30
N ASN A 102 -10.66 13.31 -4.21
CA ASN A 102 -11.16 12.77 -2.95
C ASN A 102 -10.21 11.71 -2.39
N ALA A 103 -9.76 10.76 -3.23
CA ALA A 103 -8.84 9.71 -2.84
C ALA A 103 -7.52 10.28 -2.32
N THR A 104 -6.94 11.25 -3.03
CA THR A 104 -5.71 11.93 -2.61
C THR A 104 -5.93 12.61 -1.26
N THR A 105 -7.05 13.31 -1.08
CA THR A 105 -7.34 14.06 0.15
C THR A 105 -7.51 13.14 1.36
N THR A 106 -8.35 12.10 1.24
CA THR A 106 -8.64 11.21 2.37
C THR A 106 -7.46 10.31 2.72
N LEU A 107 -6.75 9.78 1.71
CA LEU A 107 -5.55 8.98 1.96
C LEU A 107 -4.41 9.84 2.50
N HIS A 108 -4.24 11.08 2.03
CA HIS A 108 -3.26 12.01 2.62
C HIS A 108 -3.54 12.27 4.11
N HIS A 109 -4.81 12.50 4.48
CA HIS A 109 -5.18 12.68 5.89
C HIS A 109 -4.84 11.43 6.71
N MET A 110 -5.31 10.26 6.26
CA MET A 110 -5.07 8.98 6.91
C MET A 110 -3.57 8.68 7.05
N ILE A 111 -2.78 8.94 6.00
CA ILE A 111 -1.34 8.70 5.99
C ILE A 111 -0.63 9.51 7.07
N ASN A 112 -0.96 10.80 7.17
CA ASN A 112 -0.37 11.66 8.19
C ASN A 112 -0.84 11.31 9.59
N GLU A 113 -2.14 11.04 9.75
CA GLU A 113 -2.75 10.72 11.04
C GLU A 113 -2.20 9.43 11.63
N TYR A 114 -2.10 8.36 10.82
CA TYR A 114 -1.64 7.04 11.28
C TYR A 114 -0.14 6.81 11.10
N HIS A 115 0.62 7.82 10.64
CA HIS A 115 2.04 7.69 10.32
C HIS A 115 2.34 6.56 9.32
N ILE A 116 1.52 6.41 8.29
CA ILE A 116 1.69 5.36 7.27
C ILE A 116 2.81 5.76 6.29
N ASP A 117 3.62 4.80 5.84
CA ASP A 117 4.75 5.03 4.93
C ASP A 117 4.38 4.78 3.46
N GLY A 118 3.26 4.11 3.19
CA GLY A 118 2.85 3.82 1.83
C GLY A 118 1.46 3.25 1.66
N ILE A 119 1.04 3.15 0.40
CA ILE A 119 -0.22 2.50 0.01
C ILE A 119 0.05 1.23 -0.78
N ASP A 120 -0.89 0.28 -0.71
CA ASP A 120 -0.92 -0.95 -1.48
C ASP A 120 -2.23 -1.06 -2.27
N VAL A 121 -2.16 -1.05 -3.60
CA VAL A 121 -3.32 -1.12 -4.48
C VAL A 121 -3.69 -2.58 -4.71
N ASN A 122 -4.76 -3.05 -4.06
CA ASN A 122 -5.17 -4.45 -4.00
C ASN A 122 -6.64 -4.62 -4.44
N TYR A 123 -7.02 -4.12 -5.61
CA TYR A 123 -8.37 -4.33 -6.14
C TYR A 123 -8.47 -5.69 -6.84
N THR A 124 -9.44 -6.51 -6.46
CA THR A 124 -9.73 -7.82 -7.09
C THR A 124 -10.78 -7.74 -8.20
N THR A 125 -11.57 -6.65 -8.22
CA THR A 125 -12.61 -6.41 -9.23
C THR A 125 -12.49 -4.99 -9.78
N ILE A 126 -12.39 -4.85 -11.12
CA ILE A 126 -12.25 -3.56 -11.80
C ILE A 126 -13.41 -3.38 -12.79
N LEU A 127 -14.32 -2.45 -12.50
CA LEU A 127 -15.54 -2.19 -13.28
C LEU A 127 -15.39 -0.97 -14.20
N CYS A 128 -14.25 -0.85 -14.86
CA CYS A 128 -14.00 0.17 -15.87
C CYS A 128 -12.97 -0.31 -16.89
N ASN A 129 -12.69 0.50 -17.91
CA ASN A 129 -11.62 0.17 -18.84
C ASN A 129 -10.24 0.34 -18.17
N GLN A 130 -9.28 -0.47 -18.62
CA GLN A 130 -7.92 -0.53 -18.04
C GLN A 130 -7.22 0.82 -18.02
N LYS A 131 -7.36 1.62 -19.09
CA LYS A 131 -6.74 2.95 -19.21
C LYS A 131 -7.25 3.90 -18.13
N LEU A 132 -8.54 3.85 -17.82
CA LEU A 132 -9.15 4.68 -16.80
C LEU A 132 -8.63 4.32 -15.40
N PHE A 133 -8.57 3.02 -15.07
CA PHE A 133 -7.98 2.52 -13.82
C PHE A 133 -6.54 3.00 -13.66
N VAL A 134 -5.68 2.74 -14.66
CA VAL A 134 -4.25 3.11 -14.64
C VAL A 134 -4.08 4.62 -14.47
N ASN A 135 -4.86 5.44 -15.18
CA ASN A 135 -4.79 6.90 -15.06
C ASN A 135 -5.18 7.36 -13.65
N CYS A 136 -6.30 6.87 -13.09
CA CYS A 136 -6.74 7.24 -11.74
C CYS A 136 -5.65 6.97 -10.70
N PHE A 137 -5.04 5.79 -10.72
CA PHE A 137 -4.02 5.43 -9.73
C PHE A 137 -2.68 6.11 -9.98
N LYS A 138 -2.30 6.34 -11.24
CA LYS A 138 -1.12 7.15 -11.56
C LYS A 138 -1.27 8.57 -11.01
N ASP A 139 -2.42 9.19 -11.23
CA ASP A 139 -2.70 10.54 -10.76
C ASP A 139 -2.84 10.59 -9.23
N LEU A 140 -3.43 9.57 -8.61
CA LEU A 140 -3.46 9.39 -7.15
C LEU A 140 -2.06 9.28 -6.54
N ILE A 141 -1.21 8.38 -7.05
CA ILE A 141 0.15 8.16 -6.55
C ILE A 141 0.98 9.44 -6.70
N ARG A 142 0.84 10.15 -7.84
CA ARG A 142 1.46 11.46 -8.04
C ARG A 142 0.95 12.48 -7.03
N GLY A 143 -0.37 12.62 -6.87
CA GLY A 143 -0.98 13.56 -5.94
C GLY A 143 -0.54 13.34 -4.50
N LEU A 144 -0.44 12.09 -4.05
CA LEU A 144 0.08 11.74 -2.72
C LEU A 144 1.55 12.10 -2.55
N ARG A 145 2.41 11.80 -3.54
CA ARG A 145 3.84 12.19 -3.49
C ARG A 145 4.01 13.70 -3.38
N GLU A 146 3.24 14.46 -4.14
CA GLU A 146 3.26 15.93 -4.13
C GLU A 146 2.74 16.49 -2.80
N ALA A 147 1.61 15.98 -2.30
CA ALA A 147 0.99 16.46 -1.06
C ALA A 147 1.83 16.16 0.19
N LEU A 148 2.39 14.95 0.29
CA LEU A 148 3.17 14.52 1.46
C LEU A 148 4.56 15.18 1.56
N CYS A 149 5.05 15.80 0.47
CA CYS A 149 6.35 16.47 0.43
C CYS A 149 7.52 15.60 0.96
N THR A 150 7.48 14.28 0.76
CA THR A 150 8.47 13.33 1.30
C THR A 150 8.96 12.36 0.23
N THR A 151 10.24 11.99 0.30
CA THR A 151 10.84 10.92 -0.51
C THR A 151 10.56 9.53 0.07
N GLY A 152 10.01 9.46 1.28
CA GLY A 152 9.74 8.22 2.02
C GLY A 152 8.49 7.48 1.57
N PHE A 153 7.57 8.15 0.86
CA PHE A 153 6.31 7.55 0.43
C PHE A 153 6.53 6.42 -0.59
N VAL A 154 5.96 5.25 -0.31
CA VAL A 154 6.02 4.08 -1.17
C VAL A 154 4.62 3.73 -1.68
N ALA A 155 4.52 3.34 -2.95
CA ALA A 155 3.31 2.74 -3.49
C ALA A 155 3.65 1.34 -4.02
N SER A 156 2.73 0.39 -3.81
CA SER A 156 2.83 -0.97 -4.33
C SER A 156 1.52 -1.40 -4.97
N LEU A 157 1.61 -2.46 -5.76
CA LEU A 157 0.50 -3.07 -6.49
C LEU A 157 0.43 -4.54 -6.06
N ALA A 158 -0.77 -5.03 -5.77
CA ALA A 158 -1.03 -6.41 -5.38
C ALA A 158 -2.01 -7.05 -6.38
N PRO A 159 -1.58 -7.35 -7.62
CA PRO A 159 -2.44 -8.01 -8.59
C PRO A 159 -2.74 -9.44 -8.17
N ASP A 160 -3.99 -9.86 -8.39
CA ASP A 160 -4.37 -11.27 -8.41
C ASP A 160 -4.45 -11.79 -9.86
N ALA A 161 -4.83 -13.06 -10.03
CA ALA A 161 -4.95 -13.66 -11.36
C ALA A 161 -5.99 -12.96 -12.25
N ALA A 162 -7.04 -12.36 -11.67
CA ALA A 162 -8.11 -11.70 -12.41
C ALA A 162 -7.72 -10.29 -12.89
N THR A 163 -6.87 -9.60 -12.14
CA THR A 163 -6.52 -8.18 -12.38
C THR A 163 -5.12 -7.98 -12.95
N TYR A 164 -4.28 -9.03 -12.95
CA TYR A 164 -2.89 -9.00 -13.42
C TYR A 164 -2.68 -8.24 -14.73
N VAL A 165 -3.52 -8.47 -15.75
CA VAL A 165 -3.40 -7.80 -17.07
C VAL A 165 -3.59 -6.28 -16.96
N VAL A 166 -4.47 -5.82 -16.07
CA VAL A 166 -4.69 -4.39 -15.84
C VAL A 166 -3.49 -3.76 -15.14
N PHE A 167 -2.92 -4.45 -14.16
CA PHE A 167 -1.76 -3.96 -13.40
C PHE A 167 -0.47 -3.95 -14.22
N GLN A 168 -0.30 -4.84 -15.21
CA GLN A 168 0.85 -4.80 -16.12
C GLN A 168 0.96 -3.46 -16.85
N CYS A 169 -0.16 -2.80 -17.16
CA CYS A 169 -0.16 -1.49 -17.78
C CYS A 169 0.52 -0.41 -16.92
N PHE A 170 0.67 -0.55 -15.60
CA PHE A 170 1.43 0.42 -14.79
C PHE A 170 2.91 0.44 -15.15
N VAL A 171 3.49 -0.74 -15.41
CA VAL A 171 4.91 -0.89 -15.74
C VAL A 171 5.24 -0.17 -17.04
N ASP A 172 4.31 -0.17 -17.99
CA ASP A 172 4.45 0.52 -19.27
C ASP A 172 4.33 2.05 -19.15
N PHE A 173 3.77 2.56 -18.04
CA PHE A 173 3.47 3.98 -17.84
C PHE A 173 4.42 4.72 -16.90
N GLU A 174 5.14 4.03 -16.01
CA GLU A 174 6.21 4.67 -15.24
C GLU A 174 7.44 4.88 -16.15
N PRO A 175 7.90 6.14 -16.38
CA PRO A 175 9.21 6.33 -16.96
C PRO A 175 10.22 5.64 -16.03
N ARG A 176 10.99 4.67 -16.57
CA ARG A 176 12.04 3.98 -15.83
C ARG A 176 12.88 5.01 -15.09
N ASP A 177 12.72 5.14 -13.78
CA ASP A 177 13.72 5.80 -12.96
C ASP A 177 14.92 4.84 -12.95
N PRO A 178 16.05 5.19 -13.60
CA PRO A 178 17.21 4.31 -13.62
C PRO A 178 17.75 4.01 -12.21
N ASN A 179 17.37 4.80 -11.20
CA ASN A 179 17.79 4.63 -9.81
C ASN A 179 16.77 3.89 -8.94
N ARG A 180 15.56 3.61 -9.46
CA ARG A 180 14.49 2.96 -8.70
C ARG A 180 13.67 2.06 -9.63
N PRO A 181 14.15 0.85 -9.96
CA PRO A 181 13.29 -0.13 -10.58
C PRO A 181 12.09 -0.38 -9.66
N VAL A 182 10.89 -0.43 -10.24
CA VAL A 182 9.69 -0.98 -9.60
C VAL A 182 9.96 -2.46 -9.38
N LYS A 183 10.78 -2.79 -8.36
CA LYS A 183 10.85 -4.13 -7.83
C LYS A 183 9.54 -4.35 -7.12
N SER A 184 8.62 -4.91 -7.90
CA SER A 184 7.45 -5.64 -7.43
C SER A 184 7.84 -6.44 -6.18
N LEU A 185 7.39 -5.98 -5.01
CA LEU A 185 7.29 -6.85 -3.86
C LEU A 185 6.09 -7.78 -4.15
N VAL A 186 6.32 -8.79 -4.98
CA VAL A 186 5.40 -9.91 -5.13
C VAL A 186 5.45 -10.65 -3.80
N GLN A 187 4.32 -10.65 -3.11
CA GLN A 187 4.14 -11.35 -1.85
C GLN A 187 4.35 -12.85 -2.00
N HIS A 188 5.17 -13.40 -1.11
CA HIS A 188 5.15 -14.80 -0.74
C HIS A 188 4.63 -14.92 0.69
N THR A 189 3.31 -14.81 0.91
CA THR A 189 2.67 -15.45 2.07
C THR A 189 1.19 -15.68 1.81
N TYR A 190 0.81 -16.91 1.47
CA TYR A 190 -0.38 -17.63 1.94
C TYR A 190 -0.25 -19.09 1.49
N GLN A 191 0.24 -19.95 2.38
CA GLN A 191 -0.29 -21.30 2.53
C GLN A 191 -0.55 -21.47 4.04
N ASN A 192 -1.82 -21.69 4.37
CA ASN A 192 -2.19 -22.42 5.58
C ASN A 192 -1.50 -23.79 5.59
#